data_AF-A0A3C2E9M8-F1
#
_entry.id   AF-A0A3C2E9M8-F1
#
_cell.length_a   1.000
_cell.length_b   1.000
_cell.length_c   1.000
_cell.angle_alpha   90.00
_cell.angle_beta   90.00
_cell.angle_gamma   90.00
#
_symmetry.space_group_name_H-M   'P 1'
#
loop_
_entity.id
_entity.type
_entity.pdbx_description
1 polymer ?
#
loop_
_entity_poly.entity_id
_entity_poly.type
_entity_poly.pdbx_seq_one_letter_code
_entity_poly.pdbx_strand_id
1 'polypeptide(L)'
;MSGRDLLGVFNLIVVAGILAGISYLAFTLQPEEYDPDTLCLAGVTPPHRVVVLDKTDLYSMDQAEAIAGVIVGERDRLAVGERLSLYELNERGNLSDTNNFSLCNPGNGDQVNPLYRNPDRVQARYQALFAGPLQSALADLVTPKDAPQSPILEALAGLTHEAAFDRNVPGRHITLVSDMLQNSEIFTVYGRGRGSIEERLPDPIQVAEALEAQYGDGLMGVTLEIRLIPRSGWEEDQHGPLRAYWDQVFRQLGVRARWSELPGGSGAVG
;
A
#
# COMPACT_ATOMS: atom_id res chain seq x y z
N MET A 1 60.48 2.42 -39.39
CA MET A 1 59.82 3.34 -38.44
C MET A 1 60.89 4.03 -37.62
N SER A 2 60.92 5.36 -37.64
CA SER A 2 61.78 6.13 -36.75
C SER A 2 61.34 5.91 -35.30
N GLY A 3 62.23 6.02 -34.33
CA GLY A 3 61.87 5.90 -32.90
C GLY A 3 60.76 6.86 -32.48
N ARG A 4 60.57 7.96 -33.23
CA ARG A 4 59.47 8.92 -33.06
C ARG A 4 58.11 8.38 -33.55
N ASP A 5 58.06 7.55 -34.57
CA ASP A 5 56.82 6.94 -35.08
C ASP A 5 56.29 5.89 -34.09
N LEU A 6 57.21 5.15 -33.45
CA LEU A 6 56.86 4.12 -32.47
C LEU A 6 56.27 4.75 -31.19
N LEU A 7 56.81 5.90 -30.77
CA LEU A 7 56.28 6.73 -29.70
C LEU A 7 54.90 7.31 -30.03
N GLY A 8 54.67 7.72 -31.30
CA GLY A 8 53.39 8.20 -31.78
C GLY A 8 52.30 7.12 -31.73
N VAL A 9 52.60 5.92 -32.24
CA VAL A 9 51.67 4.79 -32.24
C VAL A 9 51.35 4.34 -30.81
N PHE A 10 52.35 4.29 -29.92
CA PHE A 10 52.14 3.95 -28.52
C PHE A 10 51.18 4.92 -27.82
N ASN A 11 51.39 6.24 -27.98
CA ASN A 11 50.48 7.24 -27.41
C ASN A 11 49.06 7.12 -27.95
N LEU A 12 48.90 6.82 -29.25
CA LEU A 12 47.59 6.68 -29.86
C LEU A 12 46.83 5.48 -29.31
N ILE A 13 47.51 4.34 -29.08
CA ILE A 13 46.93 3.16 -28.43
C ILE A 13 46.52 3.45 -26.98
N VAL A 14 47.36 4.18 -26.22
CA VAL A 14 47.04 4.56 -24.83
C VAL A 14 45.80 5.44 -24.79
N VAL A 15 45.71 6.46 -25.66
CA VAL A 15 44.55 7.34 -25.74
C VAL A 15 43.29 6.57 -26.14
N ALA A 16 43.39 5.68 -27.14
CA ALA A 16 42.28 4.83 -27.55
C ALA A 16 41.81 3.90 -26.41
N GLY A 17 42.74 3.33 -25.64
CA GLY A 17 42.44 2.51 -24.47
C GLY A 17 41.74 3.30 -23.36
N ILE A 18 42.16 4.54 -23.09
CA ILE A 18 41.50 5.43 -22.13
C ILE A 18 40.09 5.78 -22.60
N LEU A 19 39.92 6.15 -23.87
CA LEU A 19 38.60 6.48 -24.43
C LEU A 19 37.65 5.26 -24.41
N ALA A 20 38.16 4.07 -24.74
CA ALA A 20 37.40 2.83 -24.65
C ALA A 20 37.01 2.50 -23.21
N GLY A 21 37.93 2.67 -22.25
CA GLY A 21 37.66 2.50 -20.83
C GLY A 21 36.61 3.48 -20.29
N ILE A 22 36.70 4.76 -20.66
CA ILE A 22 35.71 5.78 -20.30
C ILE A 22 34.35 5.46 -20.92
N SER A 23 34.32 5.05 -22.19
CA SER A 23 33.07 4.70 -22.88
C SER A 23 32.41 3.47 -22.26
N TYR A 24 33.20 2.45 -21.91
CA TYR A 24 32.72 1.26 -21.22
C TYR A 24 32.17 1.57 -19.82
N LEU A 25 32.87 2.40 -19.04
CA LEU A 25 32.38 2.89 -17.75
C LEU A 25 31.10 3.72 -17.90
N ALA A 26 31.02 4.59 -18.90
CA ALA A 26 29.83 5.40 -19.14
C ALA A 26 28.61 4.56 -19.54
N PHE A 27 28.83 3.47 -20.28
CA PHE A 27 27.76 2.56 -20.70
C PHE A 27 27.31 1.63 -19.56
N THR A 28 28.21 1.25 -18.66
CA THR A 28 27.90 0.38 -17.52
C THR A 28 27.38 1.13 -16.30
N LEU A 29 27.68 2.43 -16.16
CA LEU A 29 27.25 3.28 -15.04
C LEU A 29 26.08 4.21 -15.43
N GLN A 30 25.21 3.80 -16.36
CA GLN A 30 24.02 4.59 -16.66
C GLN A 30 23.16 4.73 -15.39
N PRO A 31 22.77 5.95 -15.01
CA PRO A 31 21.96 6.17 -13.83
C PRO A 31 20.60 5.50 -14.00
N GLU A 32 20.12 4.91 -12.92
CA GLU A 32 18.77 4.38 -12.82
C GLU A 32 17.74 5.46 -13.17
N GLU A 33 16.85 5.16 -14.12
CA GLU A 33 15.82 6.07 -14.59
C GLU A 33 14.57 5.90 -13.72
N TYR A 34 14.16 6.97 -13.06
CA TYR A 34 12.95 6.99 -12.23
C TYR A 34 11.84 7.71 -12.97
N ASP A 35 10.63 7.18 -12.87
CA ASP A 35 9.42 7.87 -13.29
C ASP A 35 9.23 9.13 -12.42
N PRO A 36 9.09 10.33 -13.03
CA PRO A 36 9.06 11.59 -12.30
C PRO A 36 7.80 11.78 -11.46
N ASP A 37 6.70 11.09 -11.80
CA ASP A 37 5.40 11.26 -11.17
C ASP A 37 5.21 10.26 -10.02
N THR A 38 5.68 9.03 -10.19
CA THR A 38 5.54 7.94 -9.20
C THR A 38 6.77 7.72 -8.34
N LEU A 39 7.92 8.29 -8.74
CA LEU A 39 9.24 8.05 -8.15
C LEU A 39 9.70 6.58 -8.20
N CYS A 40 9.00 5.75 -8.96
CA CYS A 40 9.34 4.33 -9.11
C CYS A 40 10.41 4.14 -10.17
N LEU A 41 11.25 3.11 -9.97
CA LEU A 41 12.29 2.74 -10.92
C LEU A 41 11.65 2.23 -12.21
N ALA A 42 12.00 2.81 -13.36
CA ALA A 42 11.41 2.46 -14.65
C ALA A 42 11.69 1.00 -15.02
N GLY A 43 10.64 0.29 -15.46
CA GLY A 43 10.74 -1.13 -15.85
C GLY A 43 10.84 -2.13 -14.70
N VAL A 44 10.74 -1.67 -13.45
CA VAL A 44 10.74 -2.53 -12.26
C VAL A 44 9.38 -2.49 -11.59
N THR A 45 8.83 -3.67 -11.25
CA THR A 45 7.62 -3.79 -10.43
C THR A 45 8.01 -3.83 -8.96
N PRO A 46 7.77 -2.74 -8.19
CA PRO A 46 8.21 -2.65 -6.80
C PRO A 46 7.31 -3.48 -5.88
N PRO A 47 7.81 -3.93 -4.71
CA PRO A 47 6.92 -4.36 -3.65
C PRO A 47 5.97 -3.24 -3.25
N HIS A 48 4.72 -3.59 -2.94
CA HIS A 48 3.66 -2.60 -2.78
C HIS A 48 2.91 -2.76 -1.46
N ARG A 49 2.92 -1.69 -0.67
CA ARG A 49 2.09 -1.47 0.51
C ARG A 49 0.92 -0.57 0.16
N VAL A 50 -0.28 -0.97 0.55
CA VAL A 50 -1.49 -0.21 0.35
C VAL A 50 -2.14 0.06 1.70
N VAL A 51 -2.53 1.29 1.97
CA VAL A 51 -3.42 1.60 3.09
C VAL A 51 -4.81 1.87 2.54
N VAL A 52 -5.79 1.14 3.07
CA VAL A 52 -7.19 1.27 2.68
C VAL A 52 -7.98 1.77 3.88
N LEU A 53 -8.72 2.85 3.69
CA LEU A 53 -9.56 3.45 4.70
C LEU A 53 -11.02 3.21 4.36
N ASP A 54 -11.70 2.48 5.21
CA ASP A 54 -13.13 2.26 5.11
C ASP A 54 -13.87 3.34 5.92
N LYS A 55 -14.40 4.33 5.19
CA LYS A 55 -15.10 5.48 5.74
C LYS A 55 -16.60 5.20 5.80
N THR A 56 -17.03 4.35 6.73
CA THR A 56 -18.45 4.07 6.98
C THR A 56 -19.12 5.13 7.85
N ASP A 57 -18.34 5.85 8.67
CA ASP A 57 -18.83 6.81 9.65
C ASP A 57 -17.90 8.02 9.83
N LEU A 58 -18.38 9.02 10.56
CA LEU A 58 -17.59 10.16 11.00
C LEU A 58 -16.50 9.71 12.00
N TYR A 59 -15.23 9.90 11.63
CA TYR A 59 -14.12 9.71 12.55
C TYR A 59 -14.08 10.85 13.59
N SER A 60 -13.84 10.49 14.85
CA SER A 60 -13.45 11.47 15.86
C SER A 60 -12.06 12.04 15.55
N MET A 61 -11.72 13.18 16.15
CA MET A 61 -10.38 13.76 16.01
C MET A 61 -9.28 12.77 16.43
N ASP A 62 -9.51 12.05 17.54
CA ASP A 62 -8.55 11.06 18.06
C ASP A 62 -8.38 9.88 17.08
N GLN A 63 -9.48 9.42 16.46
CA GLN A 63 -9.42 8.38 15.43
C GLN A 63 -8.67 8.87 14.19
N ALA A 64 -8.90 10.10 13.75
CA ALA A 64 -8.18 10.67 12.61
C ALA A 64 -6.67 10.80 12.90
N GLU A 65 -6.28 11.21 14.11
CA GLU A 65 -4.88 11.25 14.53
C GLU A 65 -4.26 9.84 14.55
N ALA A 66 -5.00 8.85 15.05
CA ALA A 66 -4.56 7.47 15.07
C ALA A 66 -4.38 6.89 13.66
N ILE A 67 -5.32 7.15 12.75
CA ILE A 67 -5.24 6.76 11.33
C ILE A 67 -4.01 7.41 10.67
N ALA A 68 -3.78 8.70 10.92
CA ALA A 68 -2.59 9.38 10.43
C ALA A 68 -1.31 8.72 10.97
N GLY A 69 -1.29 8.34 12.24
CA GLY A 69 -0.20 7.57 12.85
C GLY A 69 0.04 6.21 12.19
N VAL A 70 -1.02 5.49 11.80
CA VAL A 70 -0.92 4.23 11.04
C VAL A 70 -0.25 4.47 9.68
N ILE A 71 -0.71 5.48 8.93
CA ILE A 71 -0.17 5.80 7.61
C ILE A 71 1.29 6.23 7.69
N VAL A 72 1.63 7.07 8.67
CA VAL A 72 3.02 7.45 8.96
C VAL A 72 3.88 6.24 9.32
N GLY A 73 3.35 5.31 10.13
CA GLY A 73 4.03 4.07 10.46
C GLY A 73 4.27 3.18 9.24
N GLU A 74 3.32 3.11 8.31
CA GLU A 74 3.50 2.37 7.04
C GLU A 74 4.56 3.03 6.15
N ARG A 75 4.59 4.36 6.08
CA ARG A 75 5.66 5.10 5.41
C ARG A 75 7.03 4.73 6.00
N ASP A 76 7.16 4.76 7.32
CA ASP A 76 8.45 4.56 8.00
C ASP A 76 9.00 3.13 7.85
N ARG A 77 8.12 2.17 7.51
CA ARG A 77 8.49 0.77 7.22
C ARG A 77 8.87 0.52 5.76
N LEU A 78 8.64 1.46 4.85
CA LEU A 78 8.98 1.30 3.43
C LEU A 78 10.48 1.17 3.25
N ALA A 79 10.93 0.08 2.65
CA ALA A 79 12.29 0.01 2.13
C ALA A 79 12.46 0.93 0.90
N VAL A 80 13.70 1.28 0.56
CA VAL A 80 14.00 2.03 -0.67
C VAL A 80 13.48 1.28 -1.88
N GLY A 81 12.74 1.98 -2.74
CA GLY A 81 12.14 1.42 -3.95
C GLY A 81 10.79 0.72 -3.73
N GLU A 82 10.31 0.55 -2.49
CA GLU A 82 8.94 0.05 -2.24
C GLU A 82 7.90 1.15 -2.49
N ARG A 83 6.72 0.74 -2.96
CA ARG A 83 5.59 1.63 -3.25
C ARG A 83 4.62 1.70 -2.07
N LEU A 84 4.10 2.89 -1.79
CA LEU A 84 2.98 3.13 -0.89
C LEU A 84 1.84 3.80 -1.64
N SER A 85 0.63 3.24 -1.51
CA SER A 85 -0.61 3.86 -2.01
C SER A 85 -1.65 4.03 -0.92
N LEU A 86 -2.47 5.06 -1.03
CA LEU A 86 -3.57 5.33 -0.11
C LEU A 86 -4.90 5.30 -0.87
N TYR A 87 -5.83 4.47 -0.40
CA TYR A 87 -7.19 4.39 -0.94
C TYR A 87 -8.23 4.64 0.13
N GLU A 88 -9.34 5.23 -0.30
CA GLU A 88 -10.57 5.35 0.46
C GLU A 88 -11.65 4.52 -0.21
N LEU A 89 -12.45 3.79 0.58
CA LEU A 89 -13.73 3.27 0.08
C LEU A 89 -14.70 4.44 -0.05
N ASN A 90 -15.28 4.61 -1.24
CA ASN A 90 -16.34 5.60 -1.45
C ASN A 90 -17.73 5.00 -1.21
N GLU A 91 -18.75 5.86 -1.25
CA GLU A 91 -20.16 5.50 -0.99
C GLU A 91 -20.72 4.40 -1.91
N ARG A 92 -20.08 4.15 -3.05
CA ARG A 92 -20.46 3.11 -4.02
C ARG A 92 -19.64 1.83 -3.84
N GLY A 93 -18.78 1.78 -2.83
CA GLY A 93 -17.89 0.65 -2.60
C GLY A 93 -16.67 0.57 -3.49
N ASN A 94 -16.47 1.56 -4.34
CA ASN A 94 -15.31 1.59 -5.20
C ASN A 94 -14.15 2.24 -4.44
N LEU A 95 -12.94 1.74 -4.71
CA LEU A 95 -11.75 2.38 -4.21
C LEU A 95 -11.52 3.67 -5.00
N SER A 96 -11.39 4.76 -4.26
CA SER A 96 -10.91 6.01 -4.78
C SER A 96 -9.50 6.20 -4.28
N ASP A 97 -8.58 6.50 -5.20
CA ASP A 97 -7.26 6.97 -4.83
C ASP A 97 -7.40 8.22 -3.95
N THR A 98 -6.81 8.19 -2.76
CA THR A 98 -6.82 9.34 -1.85
C THR A 98 -5.80 10.34 -2.36
N ASN A 99 -6.26 11.40 -3.04
CA ASN A 99 -5.42 12.40 -3.67
C ASN A 99 -4.38 11.85 -4.66
N ASN A 100 -4.66 10.71 -5.30
CA ASN A 100 -3.71 10.03 -6.20
C ASN A 100 -2.36 9.73 -5.52
N PHE A 101 -2.35 9.52 -4.20
CA PHE A 101 -1.13 9.20 -3.49
C PHE A 101 -0.73 7.76 -3.80
N SER A 102 0.27 7.61 -4.67
CA SER A 102 0.82 6.32 -5.04
C SER A 102 2.27 6.47 -5.48
N LEU A 103 3.20 6.35 -4.54
CA LEU A 103 4.60 6.75 -4.72
C LEU A 103 5.58 5.69 -4.19
N CYS A 104 6.70 5.52 -4.89
CA CYS A 104 7.82 4.76 -4.39
C CYS A 104 8.67 5.57 -3.41
N ASN A 105 9.20 4.91 -2.38
CA ASN A 105 10.18 5.50 -1.48
C ASN A 105 11.50 5.74 -2.25
N PRO A 106 11.90 7.01 -2.50
CA PRO A 106 13.14 7.30 -3.23
C PRO A 106 14.40 7.10 -2.38
N GLY A 107 14.24 6.74 -1.10
CA GLY A 107 15.30 6.70 -0.09
C GLY A 107 15.50 8.07 0.57
N ASN A 108 15.99 8.04 1.82
CA ASN A 108 16.51 9.21 2.52
C ASN A 108 18.04 9.25 2.38
N GLY A 109 18.65 10.43 2.55
CA GLY A 109 20.07 10.70 2.26
C GLY A 109 21.10 9.73 2.86
N ASP A 110 20.71 8.92 3.86
CA ASP A 110 21.57 7.92 4.52
C ASP A 110 21.56 6.54 3.82
N GLN A 111 20.53 6.24 3.03
CA GLN A 111 20.32 4.95 2.33
C GLN A 111 20.71 5.00 0.84
N VAL A 112 21.15 6.17 0.35
CA VAL A 112 21.47 6.36 -1.05
C VAL A 112 22.93 5.96 -1.32
N ASN A 113 23.11 5.06 -2.30
CA ASN A 113 24.38 4.74 -2.95
C ASN A 113 25.18 6.05 -3.24
N PRO A 114 26.51 6.11 -3.04
CA PRO A 114 27.37 7.30 -3.25
C PRO A 114 27.26 8.06 -4.59
N LEU A 115 26.42 7.61 -5.52
CA LEU A 115 26.14 8.20 -6.82
C LEU A 115 25.23 9.44 -6.78
N TYR A 116 24.50 9.71 -5.69
CA TYR A 116 23.75 10.97 -5.52
C TYR A 116 24.57 12.01 -4.75
N ARG A 117 25.14 12.96 -5.51
CA ARG A 117 26.14 13.94 -5.05
C ARG A 117 25.68 15.00 -4.03
N ASN A 118 24.44 14.98 -3.53
CA ASN A 118 24.01 15.99 -2.54
C ASN A 118 22.85 15.50 -1.64
N PRO A 119 23.10 15.19 -0.36
CA PRO A 119 22.07 14.78 0.60
C PRO A 119 20.98 15.83 0.81
N ASP A 120 21.30 17.13 0.73
CA ASP A 120 20.30 18.21 0.85
C ASP A 120 19.29 18.18 -0.32
N ARG A 121 19.74 17.80 -1.53
CA ARG A 121 18.86 17.64 -2.68
C ARG A 121 17.97 16.41 -2.58
N VAL A 122 18.48 15.32 -2.02
CA VAL A 122 17.69 14.10 -1.78
C VAL A 122 16.62 14.39 -0.73
N GLN A 123 17.00 15.02 0.38
CA GLN A 123 16.05 15.42 1.42
C GLN A 123 14.99 16.40 0.89
N ALA A 124 15.39 17.43 0.14
CA ALA A 124 14.44 18.37 -0.46
C ALA A 124 13.46 17.68 -1.43
N ARG A 125 13.94 16.70 -2.21
CA ARG A 125 13.13 15.92 -3.13
C ARG A 125 12.19 14.96 -2.41
N TYR A 126 12.65 14.29 -1.36
CA TYR A 126 11.79 13.48 -0.47
C TYR A 126 10.69 14.34 0.17
N GLN A 127 11.05 15.52 0.68
CA GLN A 127 10.11 16.45 1.30
C GLN A 127 9.04 16.91 0.29
N ALA A 128 9.48 17.32 -0.91
CA ALA A 128 8.60 17.89 -1.93
C ALA A 128 7.71 16.85 -2.61
N LEU A 129 8.23 15.65 -2.87
CA LEU A 129 7.55 14.66 -3.72
C LEU A 129 6.89 13.55 -2.93
N PHE A 130 7.30 13.28 -1.68
CA PHE A 130 6.72 12.21 -0.87
C PHE A 130 6.03 12.76 0.39
N ALA A 131 6.78 13.44 1.27
CA ALA A 131 6.25 13.85 2.57
C ALA A 131 5.15 14.92 2.46
N GLY A 132 5.32 15.91 1.58
CA GLY A 132 4.31 16.94 1.32
C GLY A 132 2.99 16.37 0.78
N PRO A 133 3.00 15.61 -0.34
CA PRO A 133 1.80 14.97 -0.86
C PRO A 133 1.13 14.04 0.15
N LEU A 134 1.90 13.31 0.96
CA LEU A 134 1.36 12.48 2.04
C LEU A 134 0.61 13.33 3.07
N GLN A 135 1.20 14.46 3.49
CA GLN A 135 0.56 15.35 4.45
C GLN A 135 -0.74 15.95 3.90
N SER A 136 -0.79 16.28 2.61
CA SER A 136 -2.03 16.72 1.95
C SER A 136 -3.08 15.61 1.91
N ALA A 137 -2.69 14.37 1.58
CA ALA A 137 -3.58 13.21 1.64
C ALA A 137 -4.14 12.99 3.05
N LEU A 138 -3.30 13.12 4.08
CA LEU A 138 -3.71 13.02 5.49
C LEU A 138 -4.71 14.11 5.91
N ALA A 139 -4.55 15.35 5.41
CA ALA A 139 -5.47 16.44 5.75
C ALA A 139 -6.90 16.18 5.25
N ASP A 140 -7.04 15.55 4.07
CA ASP A 140 -8.34 15.22 3.50
C ASP A 140 -9.01 14.03 4.20
N LEU A 141 -8.26 13.22 4.97
CA LEU A 141 -8.81 12.14 5.76
C LEU A 141 -9.81 12.61 6.83
N VAL A 142 -9.62 13.82 7.36
CA VAL A 142 -10.45 14.43 8.41
C VAL A 142 -11.81 14.91 7.85
N THR A 143 -11.98 14.92 6.52
CA THR A 143 -13.22 15.39 5.92
C THR A 143 -14.33 14.34 6.07
N PRO A 144 -15.46 14.70 6.71
CA PRO A 144 -16.66 13.86 6.82
C PRO A 144 -17.12 13.31 5.46
N LYS A 145 -17.36 12.01 5.38
CA LYS A 145 -18.10 11.36 4.29
C LYS A 145 -19.03 10.32 4.91
N ASP A 146 -20.27 10.26 4.45
CA ASP A 146 -21.27 9.29 4.89
C ASP A 146 -21.44 8.26 3.78
N ALA A 147 -20.96 7.03 4.00
CA ALA A 147 -21.04 5.94 3.04
C ALA A 147 -22.06 4.89 3.54
N PRO A 148 -23.26 4.79 2.93
CA PRO A 148 -24.29 3.86 3.40
C PRO A 148 -23.95 2.38 3.10
N GLN A 149 -22.91 2.11 2.29
CA GLN A 149 -22.44 0.77 1.94
C GLN A 149 -20.97 0.59 2.32
N SER A 150 -20.60 -0.63 2.72
CA SER A 150 -19.23 -1.01 3.07
C SER A 150 -18.88 -2.38 2.42
N PRO A 151 -18.61 -2.41 1.11
CA PRO A 151 -18.25 -3.63 0.40
C PRO A 151 -16.74 -3.89 0.51
N ILE A 152 -16.31 -4.27 1.71
CA ILE A 152 -14.90 -4.44 2.08
C ILE A 152 -14.24 -5.52 1.22
N LEU A 153 -14.89 -6.69 1.06
CA LEU A 153 -14.33 -7.77 0.25
C LEU A 153 -14.13 -7.38 -1.21
N GLU A 154 -15.12 -6.74 -1.80
CA GLU A 154 -15.13 -6.29 -3.19
C GLU A 154 -14.07 -5.22 -3.42
N ALA A 155 -13.91 -4.30 -2.47
CA ALA A 155 -12.85 -3.31 -2.51
C ALA A 155 -11.48 -3.98 -2.50
N LEU A 156 -11.22 -4.88 -1.54
CA LEU A 156 -9.94 -5.60 -1.45
C LEU A 156 -9.67 -6.41 -2.73
N ALA A 157 -10.68 -7.10 -3.27
CA ALA A 157 -10.55 -7.86 -4.51
C ALA A 157 -10.32 -6.93 -5.72
N GLY A 158 -10.99 -5.79 -5.78
CA GLY A 158 -10.83 -4.76 -6.80
C GLY A 158 -9.41 -4.20 -6.87
N LEU A 159 -8.70 -4.03 -5.74
CA LEU A 159 -7.28 -3.63 -5.75
C LEU A 159 -6.43 -4.56 -6.59
N THR A 160 -6.75 -5.85 -6.63
CA THR A 160 -5.93 -6.85 -7.33
C THR A 160 -6.04 -6.75 -8.85
N HIS A 161 -6.95 -5.93 -9.37
CA HIS A 161 -7.08 -5.62 -10.79
C HIS A 161 -6.21 -4.44 -11.22
N GLU A 162 -5.72 -3.65 -10.26
CA GLU A 162 -4.75 -2.60 -10.54
C GLU A 162 -3.41 -3.22 -10.95
N ALA A 163 -2.84 -2.78 -12.07
CA ALA A 163 -1.54 -3.26 -12.54
C ALA A 163 -0.42 -3.07 -11.49
N ALA A 164 -0.58 -2.07 -10.63
CA ALA A 164 0.33 -1.80 -9.53
C ALA A 164 0.19 -2.78 -8.35
N PHE A 165 -0.88 -3.58 -8.26
CA PHE A 165 -1.14 -4.50 -7.14
C PHE A 165 -1.63 -5.91 -7.57
N ASP A 166 -1.47 -6.24 -8.85
CA ASP A 166 -1.84 -7.55 -9.40
C ASP A 166 -0.99 -8.70 -8.82
N ARG A 167 -1.30 -9.93 -9.20
CA ARG A 167 -0.59 -11.14 -8.72
C ARG A 167 0.92 -11.18 -9.02
N ASN A 168 1.42 -10.38 -9.98
CA ASN A 168 2.82 -10.34 -10.38
C ASN A 168 3.64 -9.39 -9.50
N VAL A 169 2.97 -8.55 -8.72
CA VAL A 169 3.61 -7.62 -7.79
C VAL A 169 4.15 -8.38 -6.58
N PRO A 170 5.45 -8.24 -6.26
CA PRO A 170 6.03 -8.89 -5.09
C PRO A 170 5.54 -8.22 -3.79
N GLY A 171 5.62 -8.93 -2.66
CA GLY A 171 5.48 -8.30 -1.34
C GLY A 171 4.18 -7.53 -1.09
N ARG A 172 3.05 -7.98 -1.65
CA ARG A 172 1.74 -7.32 -1.53
C ARG A 172 1.25 -7.28 -0.08
N HIS A 173 1.13 -6.07 0.44
CA HIS A 173 0.69 -5.79 1.80
C HIS A 173 -0.46 -4.78 1.79
N ILE A 174 -1.55 -5.10 2.48
CA ILE A 174 -2.68 -4.19 2.69
C ILE A 174 -2.77 -3.90 4.17
N THR A 175 -2.80 -2.63 4.55
CA THR A 175 -3.25 -2.17 5.87
C THR A 175 -4.67 -1.64 5.71
N LEU A 176 -5.65 -2.37 6.22
CA LEU A 176 -7.06 -1.97 6.18
C LEU A 176 -7.45 -1.33 7.52
N VAL A 177 -7.97 -0.11 7.47
CA VAL A 177 -8.54 0.57 8.64
C VAL A 177 -10.06 0.60 8.47
N SER A 178 -10.77 -0.21 9.26
CA SER A 178 -12.21 -0.46 9.09
C SER A 178 -12.83 -0.98 10.39
N ASP A 179 -14.14 -0.79 10.54
CA ASP A 179 -14.96 -1.46 11.55
C ASP A 179 -15.26 -2.94 11.20
N MET A 180 -14.90 -3.39 9.99
CA MET A 180 -15.11 -4.74 9.48
C MET A 180 -16.59 -5.15 9.42
N LEU A 181 -17.51 -4.18 9.31
CA LEU A 181 -18.94 -4.40 9.19
C LEU A 181 -19.38 -4.37 7.73
N GLN A 182 -19.18 -5.50 7.03
CA GLN A 182 -19.55 -5.64 5.62
C GLN A 182 -21.02 -5.26 5.39
N ASN A 183 -21.27 -4.43 4.38
CA ASN A 183 -22.58 -4.13 3.86
C ASN A 183 -22.57 -4.03 2.33
N SER A 184 -22.82 -5.16 1.67
CA SER A 184 -22.83 -5.25 0.21
C SER A 184 -23.84 -6.27 -0.31
N GLU A 185 -23.84 -6.48 -1.62
CA GLU A 185 -24.63 -7.53 -2.27
C GLU A 185 -24.07 -8.94 -2.01
N ILE A 186 -22.75 -9.11 -1.85
CA ILE A 186 -22.15 -10.42 -1.54
C ILE A 186 -22.64 -10.92 -0.18
N PHE A 187 -22.50 -10.09 0.85
CA PHE A 187 -23.17 -10.30 2.12
C PHE A 187 -23.28 -9.01 2.92
N THR A 188 -24.14 -9.03 3.93
CA THR A 188 -24.27 -7.95 4.90
C THR A 188 -24.29 -8.52 6.31
N VAL A 189 -23.57 -7.87 7.23
CA VAL A 189 -23.65 -8.20 8.67
C VAL A 189 -24.96 -7.70 9.28
N TYR A 190 -25.61 -6.73 8.61
CA TYR A 190 -26.81 -6.07 9.07
C TYR A 190 -28.05 -6.91 8.74
N GLY A 191 -28.79 -7.33 9.75
CA GLY A 191 -30.02 -8.09 9.55
C GLY A 191 -30.80 -8.30 10.85
N ARG A 192 -32.10 -8.02 10.83
CA ARG A 192 -33.01 -8.18 11.99
C ARG A 192 -33.60 -9.60 12.03
N GLY A 193 -32.75 -10.62 12.05
CA GLY A 193 -33.15 -11.98 12.38
C GLY A 193 -33.11 -12.18 13.91
N ARG A 194 -33.99 -13.02 14.47
CA ARG A 194 -33.77 -13.55 15.83
C ARG A 194 -32.70 -14.63 15.71
N GLY A 195 -31.58 -14.48 16.42
CA GLY A 195 -30.45 -15.43 16.38
C GLY A 195 -29.13 -14.72 16.67
N SER A 196 -28.07 -15.49 16.92
CA SER A 196 -26.73 -14.94 17.07
C SER A 196 -26.20 -14.42 15.72
N ILE A 197 -25.06 -13.71 15.70
CA ILE A 197 -24.50 -13.22 14.42
C ILE A 197 -24.03 -14.37 13.53
N GLU A 198 -23.49 -15.44 14.11
CA GLU A 198 -23.00 -16.63 13.42
C GLU A 198 -24.11 -17.34 12.64
N GLU A 199 -25.33 -17.36 13.18
CA GLU A 199 -26.50 -17.98 12.51
C GLU A 199 -26.99 -17.15 11.32
N ARG A 200 -26.65 -15.87 11.27
CA ARG A 200 -27.10 -14.93 10.22
C ARG A 200 -26.09 -14.78 9.08
N LEU A 201 -24.81 -15.07 9.35
CA LEU A 201 -23.76 -14.95 8.35
C LEU A 201 -23.82 -16.11 7.35
N PRO A 202 -23.65 -15.86 6.04
CA PRO A 202 -23.59 -16.93 5.04
C PRO A 202 -22.34 -17.78 5.21
N ASP A 203 -22.32 -18.99 4.66
CA ASP A 203 -21.15 -19.88 4.74
C ASP A 203 -19.88 -19.20 4.18
N PRO A 204 -18.74 -19.20 4.92
CA PRO A 204 -17.52 -18.53 4.48
C PRO A 204 -16.95 -19.03 3.14
N ILE A 205 -17.15 -20.32 2.81
CA ILE A 205 -16.67 -20.90 1.55
C ILE A 205 -17.52 -20.34 0.41
N GLN A 206 -18.85 -20.30 0.57
CA GLN A 206 -19.74 -19.74 -0.45
C GLN A 206 -19.45 -18.26 -0.71
N VAL A 207 -19.13 -17.47 0.33
CA VAL A 207 -18.73 -16.06 0.17
C VAL A 207 -17.42 -15.94 -0.61
N ALA A 208 -16.41 -16.76 -0.27
CA ALA A 208 -15.13 -16.75 -0.98
C ALA A 208 -15.30 -17.16 -2.46
N GLU A 209 -16.08 -18.23 -2.73
CA GLU A 209 -16.38 -18.68 -4.09
C GLU A 209 -17.14 -17.63 -4.90
N ALA A 210 -18.11 -16.93 -4.30
CA ALA A 210 -18.85 -15.85 -4.95
C ALA A 210 -17.92 -14.68 -5.32
N LEU A 211 -17.02 -14.30 -4.40
CA LEU A 211 -16.04 -13.25 -4.66
C LEU A 211 -15.06 -13.64 -5.77
N GLU A 212 -14.50 -14.85 -5.73
CA GLU A 212 -13.58 -15.35 -6.76
C GLU A 212 -14.25 -15.51 -8.12
N ALA A 213 -15.53 -15.89 -8.16
CA ALA A 213 -16.29 -15.96 -9.40
C ALA A 213 -16.42 -14.58 -10.08
N GLN A 214 -16.49 -13.51 -9.29
CA GLN A 214 -16.65 -12.14 -9.80
C GLN A 214 -15.32 -11.42 -10.05
N TYR A 215 -14.33 -11.60 -9.17
CA TYR A 215 -13.08 -10.84 -9.16
C TYR A 215 -11.83 -11.69 -9.43
N GLY A 216 -11.94 -13.02 -9.45
CA GLY A 216 -10.80 -13.93 -9.58
C GLY A 216 -10.03 -14.16 -8.28
N ASP A 217 -8.90 -14.87 -8.38
CA ASP A 217 -8.07 -15.35 -7.27
C ASP A 217 -6.96 -14.37 -6.86
N GLY A 218 -7.07 -13.10 -7.26
CA GLY A 218 -6.02 -12.09 -7.10
C GLY A 218 -5.59 -11.85 -5.65
N LEU A 219 -6.45 -12.13 -4.67
CA LEU A 219 -6.16 -11.95 -3.24
C LEU A 219 -5.19 -12.99 -2.67
N MET A 220 -4.96 -14.10 -3.37
CA MET A 220 -4.10 -15.17 -2.88
C MET A 220 -2.69 -14.67 -2.58
N GLY A 221 -2.19 -14.94 -1.37
CA GLY A 221 -0.83 -14.59 -0.93
C GLY A 221 -0.67 -13.16 -0.39
N VAL A 222 -1.71 -12.32 -0.48
CA VAL A 222 -1.73 -10.98 0.10
C VAL A 222 -1.57 -11.05 1.62
N THR A 223 -0.74 -10.18 2.17
CA THR A 223 -0.67 -9.95 3.61
C THR A 223 -1.66 -8.85 3.96
N LEU A 224 -2.59 -9.11 4.88
CA LEU A 224 -3.60 -8.14 5.30
C LEU A 224 -3.40 -7.83 6.79
N GLU A 225 -3.18 -6.56 7.11
CA GLU A 225 -3.14 -6.05 8.47
C GLU A 225 -4.37 -5.20 8.72
N ILE A 226 -5.21 -5.62 9.66
CA ILE A 226 -6.48 -5.00 9.98
C ILE A 226 -6.28 -4.14 11.23
N ARG A 227 -6.52 -2.84 11.09
CA ARG A 227 -6.63 -1.85 12.17
C ARG A 227 -8.12 -1.67 12.45
N LEU A 228 -8.62 -2.45 13.41
CA LEU A 228 -10.03 -2.48 13.76
C LEU A 228 -10.46 -1.16 14.41
N ILE A 229 -11.54 -0.58 13.89
CA ILE A 229 -12.25 0.54 14.51
C ILE A 229 -13.40 -0.03 15.36
N PRO A 230 -13.41 0.20 16.69
CA PRO A 230 -14.52 -0.22 17.52
C PRO A 230 -15.81 0.50 17.12
N ARG A 231 -16.90 -0.24 16.96
CA ARG A 231 -18.22 0.31 16.65
C ARG A 231 -19.16 0.06 17.83
N SER A 232 -19.79 1.13 18.30
CA SER A 232 -20.72 1.05 19.44
C SER A 232 -21.87 0.09 19.17
N GLY A 233 -22.04 -0.89 20.07
CA GLY A 233 -23.05 -1.94 19.99
C GLY A 233 -22.63 -3.17 19.18
N TRP A 234 -21.40 -3.20 18.65
CA TRP A 234 -20.84 -4.31 17.87
C TRP A 234 -19.54 -4.84 18.45
N GLU A 235 -19.03 -4.28 19.54
CA GLU A 235 -17.69 -4.58 20.05
C GLU A 235 -17.52 -6.07 20.37
N GLU A 236 -18.49 -6.68 21.07
CA GLU A 236 -18.45 -8.12 21.38
C GLU A 236 -18.41 -8.99 20.11
N ASP A 237 -19.20 -8.64 19.10
CA ASP A 237 -19.25 -9.35 17.83
C ASP A 237 -17.94 -9.17 17.04
N GLN A 238 -17.42 -7.93 16.97
CA GLN A 238 -16.17 -7.56 16.31
C GLN A 238 -14.94 -8.25 16.94
N HIS A 239 -14.95 -8.47 18.25
CA HIS A 239 -13.86 -9.16 18.96
C HIS A 239 -14.01 -10.68 19.00
N GLY A 240 -15.22 -11.20 18.82
CA GLY A 240 -15.50 -12.64 18.86
C GLY A 240 -15.93 -13.19 17.50
N PRO A 241 -17.24 -13.44 17.30
CA PRO A 241 -17.74 -14.23 16.19
C PRO A 241 -17.48 -13.63 14.81
N LEU A 242 -17.55 -12.31 14.65
CA LEU A 242 -17.33 -11.67 13.35
C LEU A 242 -15.85 -11.75 12.94
N ARG A 243 -14.92 -11.59 13.90
CA ARG A 243 -13.49 -11.81 13.66
C ARG A 243 -13.21 -13.24 13.23
N ALA A 244 -13.77 -14.23 13.93
CA ALA A 244 -13.62 -15.64 13.60
C ALA A 244 -14.21 -15.98 12.23
N TYR A 245 -15.29 -15.31 11.83
CA TYR A 245 -15.89 -15.42 10.51
C TYR A 245 -14.95 -14.87 9.42
N TRP A 246 -14.47 -13.63 9.59
CA TRP A 246 -13.53 -13.01 8.66
C TRP A 246 -12.24 -13.82 8.49
N ASP A 247 -11.69 -14.37 9.57
CA ASP A 247 -10.52 -15.24 9.52
C ASP A 247 -10.75 -16.50 8.66
N GLN A 248 -11.99 -17.02 8.62
CA GLN A 248 -12.34 -18.14 7.75
C GLN A 248 -12.43 -17.69 6.29
N VAL A 249 -13.13 -16.59 6.00
CA VAL A 249 -13.22 -16.03 4.65
C VAL A 249 -11.83 -15.74 4.08
N PHE A 250 -10.98 -15.01 4.82
CA PHE A 250 -9.62 -14.69 4.39
C PHE A 250 -8.75 -15.93 4.17
N ARG A 251 -8.92 -16.97 5.00
CA ARG A 251 -8.21 -18.24 4.81
C ARG A 251 -8.61 -18.94 3.53
N GLN A 252 -9.91 -18.93 3.17
CA GLN A 252 -10.37 -19.48 1.89
C GLN A 252 -9.79 -18.71 0.71
N LEU A 253 -9.73 -17.38 0.80
CA LEU A 253 -9.14 -16.50 -0.22
C LEU A 253 -7.59 -16.53 -0.26
N GLY A 254 -6.93 -17.34 0.57
CA GLY A 254 -5.47 -17.41 0.64
C GLY A 254 -4.80 -16.14 1.18
N VAL A 255 -5.54 -15.29 1.90
CA VAL A 255 -5.05 -14.05 2.53
C VAL A 255 -4.47 -14.35 3.91
N ARG A 256 -3.32 -13.75 4.21
CA ARG A 256 -2.70 -13.82 5.55
C ARG A 256 -3.11 -12.61 6.37
N ALA A 257 -4.25 -12.71 7.05
CA ALA A 257 -4.81 -11.66 7.88
C ALA A 257 -4.18 -11.60 9.28
N ARG A 258 -4.02 -10.38 9.82
CA ARG A 258 -3.63 -10.09 11.20
C ARG A 258 -4.47 -8.95 11.74
N TRP A 259 -4.87 -9.06 12.99
CA TRP A 259 -5.73 -8.08 13.65
C TRP A 259 -4.97 -7.26 14.67
N SER A 260 -5.38 -6.00 14.80
CA SER A 260 -4.87 -5.05 15.78
C SER A 260 -5.89 -3.96 15.99
N GLU A 261 -5.98 -3.42 17.19
CA GLU A 261 -6.87 -2.29 17.47
C GLU A 261 -6.25 -0.99 16.95
N LEU A 262 -7.10 -0.04 16.54
CA LEU A 262 -6.64 1.31 16.23
C LEU A 262 -6.11 1.97 17.53
N PRO A 263 -4.85 2.45 17.56
CA PRO A 263 -4.26 3.04 18.76
C PRO A 263 -5.06 4.27 19.20
N GLY A 264 -5.41 4.39 20.48
CA GLY A 264 -6.11 5.59 21.00
C GLY A 264 -7.63 5.49 21.09
N GLY A 265 -8.23 4.36 20.73
CA GLY A 265 -9.59 4.03 21.16
C GLY A 265 -9.60 3.88 22.68
N SER A 266 -10.04 4.91 23.40
CA SER A 266 -10.25 4.88 24.84
C SER A 266 -11.41 3.93 25.16
N GLY A 267 -11.15 2.63 25.08
CA GLY A 267 -11.82 1.64 25.91
C GLY A 267 -11.38 1.92 27.35
N ALA A 268 -12.15 2.74 28.05
CA ALA A 268 -12.13 2.78 29.50
C ALA A 268 -12.38 1.35 29.99
N VAL A 269 -11.31 0.66 30.35
CA VAL A 269 -11.38 -0.50 31.25
C VAL A 269 -11.77 0.08 32.61
N GLY A 270 -13.04 -0.08 32.96
CA GLY A 270 -13.62 0.16 34.27
C GLY A 270 -14.52 -1.00 34.62
#